data_AF-A0A353RFH5-F1
#
_entry.id   AF-A0A353RFH5-F1
#
_cell.length_a   1.000
_cell.length_b   1.000
_cell.length_c   1.000
_cell.angle_alpha   90.00
_cell.angle_beta   90.00
_cell.angle_gamma   90.00
#
_symmetry.space_group_name_H-M   'P 1'
#
loop_
_entity.id
_entity.type
_entity.pdbx_description
1 polymer ?
#
loop_
_entity_poly.entity_id
_entity_poly.type
_entity_poly.pdbx_seq_one_letter_code
_entity_poly.pdbx_strand_id
1 'polypeptide(L)'
;IFEPQRMKSVDGLVTDSPGVTLVIHTADCVPVFLIDPEHRAVGLTHAGWRGTAARIGAAAVAAMAREFGTRPGALLAGIGPSIGPCCFEVDRPVRDVFAGLTDLDPKGFIRDDGGGKYHIDLWE
;
A
#
# COMPACT_ATOMS: atom_id res chain seq x y z
N ILE A 1 2.94 13.12 -22.55
CA ILE A 1 3.12 11.89 -23.35
C ILE A 1 2.34 10.80 -22.64
N PHE A 2 1.36 10.18 -23.29
CA PHE A 2 0.65 9.02 -22.74
C PHE A 2 1.37 7.78 -23.26
N GLU A 3 1.92 6.97 -22.36
CA GLU A 3 2.46 5.66 -22.73
C GLU A 3 1.37 4.59 -22.50
N PRO A 4 1.10 3.71 -23.49
CA PRO A 4 0.15 2.61 -23.29
C PRO A 4 0.63 1.67 -22.18
N GLN A 5 -0.30 1.08 -21.44
CA GLN A 5 -0.01 0.19 -20.31
C GLN A 5 0.88 -1.00 -20.75
N ARG A 6 2.17 -0.95 -20.37
CA ARG A 6 3.16 -1.99 -20.73
C ARG A 6 3.17 -3.19 -19.77
N MET A 7 2.60 -3.01 -18.58
CA MET A 7 2.56 -4.02 -17.51
C MET A 7 1.11 -4.43 -17.21
N LYS A 8 0.84 -5.73 -17.20
CA LYS A 8 -0.46 -6.30 -16.84
C LYS A 8 -0.35 -6.99 -15.49
N SER A 9 -1.45 -7.00 -14.73
CA SER A 9 -1.56 -7.72 -13.45
C SER A 9 -0.51 -7.29 -12.41
N VAL A 10 -0.37 -5.97 -12.23
CA VAL A 10 0.48 -5.36 -11.20
C VAL A 10 -0.32 -4.36 -10.37
N ASP A 11 0.01 -4.26 -9.09
CA ASP A 11 -0.61 -3.34 -8.11
C ASP A 11 0.35 -2.23 -7.65
N GLY A 12 1.55 -2.15 -8.23
CA GLY A 12 2.55 -1.14 -7.89
C GLY A 12 3.40 -0.76 -9.08
N LEU A 13 3.71 0.54 -9.18
CA LEU A 13 4.55 1.11 -10.22
C LEU A 13 5.62 2.00 -9.57
N VAL A 14 6.80 2.05 -10.17
CA VAL A 14 7.90 2.94 -9.75
C VAL A 14 8.58 3.53 -10.99
N THR A 15 9.09 4.76 -10.90
CA THR A 15 9.84 5.41 -12.00
C THR A 15 10.69 6.56 -11.48
N ASP A 16 11.83 6.81 -12.13
CA ASP A 16 12.68 7.99 -11.99
C ASP A 16 12.62 8.90 -13.23
N SER A 17 11.81 8.52 -14.22
CA SER A 17 11.76 9.17 -15.53
C SER A 17 10.90 10.44 -15.50
N PRO A 18 11.47 11.64 -15.71
CA PRO A 18 10.70 12.87 -15.68
C PRO A 18 9.62 12.90 -16.76
N GLY A 19 8.43 13.39 -16.40
CA GLY A 19 7.29 13.49 -17.32
C GLY A 19 6.47 12.20 -17.47
N VAL A 20 6.84 11.12 -16.78
CA VAL A 20 6.03 9.90 -16.65
C VAL A 20 5.15 10.00 -15.40
N THR A 21 3.83 9.97 -15.61
CA THR A 21 2.86 9.98 -14.50
C THR A 21 2.44 8.55 -14.16
N LEU A 22 2.62 8.15 -12.91
CA LEU A 22 2.08 6.90 -12.40
C LEU A 22 0.58 7.05 -12.13
N VAL A 23 -0.22 6.06 -12.55
CA VAL A 23 -1.68 6.07 -12.38
C VAL A 23 -2.13 4.73 -11.82
N ILE A 24 -2.92 4.78 -10.76
CA ILE A 24 -3.69 3.65 -10.23
C ILE A 24 -5.16 4.07 -10.12
N HIS A 25 -6.05 3.09 -10.08
CA HIS A 25 -7.47 3.32 -9.82
C HIS A 25 -7.81 2.73 -8.47
N THR A 26 -8.47 3.52 -7.62
CA THR A 26 -8.95 3.06 -6.32
C THR A 26 -10.40 3.51 -6.12
N ALA A 27 -11.14 2.68 -5.41
CA ALA A 27 -12.37 3.02 -4.71
C ALA A 27 -12.27 2.19 -3.43
N ASP A 28 -12.13 2.85 -2.29
CA ASP A 28 -11.86 2.27 -0.96
C ASP A 28 -10.43 1.75 -0.71
N CYS A 29 -9.78 1.07 -1.65
CA CYS A 29 -8.42 0.57 -1.43
C CYS A 29 -7.39 1.70 -1.25
N VAL A 30 -6.32 1.45 -0.49
CA VAL A 30 -5.35 2.46 -0.06
C VAL A 30 -4.34 2.80 -1.16
N PRO A 31 -4.31 4.02 -1.70
CA PRO A 31 -3.20 4.47 -2.54
C PRO A 31 -2.00 4.85 -1.65
N VAL A 32 -0.87 4.18 -1.82
CA VAL A 32 0.39 4.50 -1.12
C VAL A 32 1.33 5.20 -2.08
N PHE A 33 1.67 6.45 -1.76
CA PHE A 33 2.64 7.27 -2.48
C PHE A 33 4.00 7.13 -1.82
N LEU A 34 5.03 6.95 -2.64
CA LEU A 34 6.42 6.85 -2.21
C LEU A 34 7.25 7.87 -3.01
N ILE A 35 8.06 8.68 -2.34
CA ILE A 35 8.87 9.73 -2.97
C ILE A 35 10.30 9.62 -2.47
N ASP A 36 11.23 9.44 -3.40
CA ASP A 36 12.66 9.57 -3.19
C ASP A 36 13.13 10.93 -3.70
N PRO A 37 13.38 11.91 -2.81
CA PRO A 37 13.84 13.23 -3.21
C PRO A 37 15.29 13.26 -3.72
N GLU A 38 16.12 12.28 -3.33
CA GLU A 38 17.54 12.22 -3.68
C GLU A 38 17.73 11.76 -5.13
N HIS A 39 17.09 10.64 -5.49
CA HIS A 39 17.17 10.06 -6.83
C HIS A 39 16.08 10.57 -7.78
N ARG A 40 15.17 11.42 -7.28
CA ARG A 40 13.99 11.93 -8.02
C ARG A 40 13.10 10.80 -8.55
N ALA A 41 12.99 9.73 -7.78
CA ALA A 41 12.14 8.59 -8.08
C ALA A 41 10.82 8.65 -7.31
N VAL A 42 9.77 8.10 -7.90
CA VAL A 42 8.45 8.00 -7.30
C VAL A 42 7.93 6.57 -7.41
N GLY A 43 7.11 6.19 -6.44
CA GLY A 43 6.36 4.94 -6.41
C GLY A 43 4.90 5.19 -6.08
N LEU A 44 4.02 4.38 -6.64
CA LEU A 44 2.59 4.43 -6.36
C LEU A 44 2.04 3.00 -6.35
N THR A 45 1.37 2.62 -5.25
CA THR A 45 0.77 1.29 -5.11
C THR A 45 -0.71 1.34 -4.76
N HIS A 46 -1.46 0.40 -5.32
CA HIS A 46 -2.82 0.06 -4.95
C HIS A 46 -2.80 -1.01 -3.85
N ALA A 47 -3.04 -0.59 -2.60
CA ALA A 47 -3.02 -1.46 -1.43
C ALA A 47 -4.45 -1.74 -0.93
N GLY A 48 -5.11 -2.71 -1.55
CA GLY A 48 -6.27 -3.38 -0.94
C GLY A 48 -5.82 -4.36 0.15
N TRP A 49 -6.76 -4.90 0.94
CA TRP A 49 -6.43 -5.77 2.09
C TRP A 49 -5.50 -6.94 1.75
N ARG A 50 -5.65 -7.54 0.56
CA ARG A 50 -4.76 -8.61 0.07
C ARG A 50 -3.35 -8.11 -0.19
N GLY A 51 -3.22 -6.95 -0.82
CA GLY A 51 -1.93 -6.31 -1.09
C GLY A 51 -1.23 -5.87 0.20
N THR A 52 -1.99 -5.33 1.15
CA THR A 52 -1.49 -4.96 2.49
C THR A 52 -0.98 -6.20 3.23
N ALA A 53 -1.77 -7.27 3.32
CA ALA A 53 -1.34 -8.53 3.93
C ALA A 53 -0.12 -9.14 3.22
N ALA A 54 -0.01 -8.98 1.90
CA ALA A 54 1.12 -9.41 1.08
C ALA A 54 2.29 -8.39 1.03
N ARG A 55 2.25 -7.33 1.84
CA ARG A 55 3.32 -6.33 1.99
C ARG A 55 3.67 -5.55 0.72
N ILE A 56 2.67 -5.15 -0.07
CA ILE A 56 2.87 -4.40 -1.33
C ILE A 56 3.68 -3.10 -1.15
N GLY A 57 3.49 -2.37 -0.04
CA GLY A 57 4.27 -1.17 0.26
C GLY A 57 5.76 -1.48 0.44
N ALA A 58 6.09 -2.53 1.20
CA ALA A 58 7.48 -2.98 1.37
C ALA A 58 8.07 -3.49 0.04
N ALA A 59 7.28 -4.19 -0.78
CA ALA A 59 7.70 -4.64 -2.10
C ALA A 59 8.05 -3.46 -3.03
N ALA A 60 7.27 -2.37 -2.98
CA ALA A 60 7.55 -1.17 -3.75
C ALA A 60 8.80 -0.43 -3.26
N VAL A 61 8.99 -0.29 -1.94
CA VAL A 61 10.24 0.28 -1.38
C VAL A 61 11.46 -0.56 -1.80
N ALA A 62 11.37 -1.89 -1.75
CA ALA A 62 12.43 -2.78 -2.19
C ALA A 62 12.70 -2.65 -3.71
N ALA A 63 11.66 -2.45 -4.52
CA ALA A 63 11.82 -2.18 -5.95
C ALA A 63 12.53 -0.84 -6.18
N MET A 64 12.14 0.23 -5.50
CA MET A 64 12.83 1.52 -5.62
C MET A 64 14.30 1.44 -5.20
N ALA A 65 14.60 0.73 -4.11
CA ALA A 65 15.97 0.51 -3.65
C ALA A 65 16.81 -0.23 -4.70
N ARG A 66 16.23 -1.26 -5.34
CA ARG A 66 16.90 -2.06 -6.38
C ARG A 66 17.12 -1.27 -7.67
N GLU A 67 16.12 -0.54 -8.15
CA GLU A 67 16.17 0.12 -9.46
C GLU A 67 16.90 1.47 -9.42
N PHE A 68 16.78 2.21 -8.32
CA PHE A 68 17.24 3.61 -8.25
C PHE A 68 18.27 3.87 -7.14
N GLY A 69 18.56 2.89 -6.29
CA GLY A 69 19.43 3.09 -5.12
C GLY A 69 18.74 3.81 -3.96
N THR A 70 17.40 3.89 -3.98
CA THR A 70 16.60 4.51 -2.93
C THR A 70 16.93 3.95 -1.55
N ARG A 71 17.19 4.84 -0.59
CA ARG A 71 17.40 4.48 0.81
C ARG A 71 16.07 4.58 1.57
N PRO A 72 15.56 3.48 2.16
CA PRO A 72 14.26 3.51 2.85
C PRO A 72 14.13 4.60 3.91
N GLY A 73 15.20 4.89 4.66
CA GLY A 73 15.21 5.92 5.71
C GLY A 73 15.16 7.38 5.19
N ALA A 74 15.32 7.61 3.88
CA ALA A 74 15.21 8.92 3.25
C ALA A 74 13.93 9.06 2.41
N LEU A 75 13.10 8.02 2.36
CA LEU A 75 11.90 7.97 1.55
C LEU A 75 10.74 8.64 2.28
N LEU A 76 10.00 9.48 1.57
CA LEU A 76 8.74 10.04 2.06
C LEU A 76 7.60 9.12 1.61
N ALA A 77 6.72 8.75 2.54
CA ALA A 77 5.53 7.98 2.26
C ALA A 77 4.28 8.80 2.56
N GLY A 78 3.26 8.67 1.70
CA GLY A 78 1.96 9.28 1.89
C GLY A 78 0.86 8.23 1.73
N ILE A 79 -0.07 8.18 2.69
CA ILE A 79 -1.29 7.39 2.60
C ILE A 79 -2.39 8.29 2.05
N GLY A 80 -2.92 7.96 0.87
CA GLY A 80 -3.97 8.77 0.25
C GLY A 80 -5.39 8.36 0.67
N PRO A 81 -6.41 9.12 0.23
CA PRO A 81 -7.80 8.90 0.59
C PRO A 81 -8.27 7.47 0.27
N SER A 82 -8.90 6.84 1.24
CA SER A 82 -9.32 5.43 1.20
C SER A 82 -10.34 5.15 2.30
N ILE A 83 -10.90 3.93 2.33
CA ILE A 83 -11.80 3.52 3.40
C ILE A 83 -11.02 3.44 4.72
N GLY A 84 -11.54 4.10 5.75
CA GLY A 84 -10.93 4.12 7.07
C GLY A 84 -11.45 3.03 8.01
N PRO A 85 -10.86 2.90 9.21
CA PRO A 85 -11.27 1.91 10.22
C PRO A 85 -12.72 2.11 10.69
N CYS A 86 -13.28 3.31 10.52
CA CYS A 86 -14.69 3.59 10.82
C CYS A 86 -15.67 2.81 9.93
N CYS A 87 -15.26 2.44 8.71
CA CYS A 87 -16.15 1.87 7.70
C CYS A 87 -15.65 0.54 7.10
N PHE A 88 -14.35 0.19 7.24
CA PHE A 88 -13.82 -1.04 6.67
C PHE A 88 -14.12 -2.26 7.55
N GLU A 89 -15.36 -2.73 7.46
CA GLU A 89 -15.85 -3.93 8.14
C GLU A 89 -15.51 -5.20 7.33
N VAL A 90 -15.00 -6.23 8.01
CA VAL A 90 -14.67 -7.52 7.42
C VAL A 90 -15.13 -8.69 8.30
N ASP A 91 -15.24 -9.85 7.66
CA ASP A 91 -15.52 -11.12 8.33
C ASP A 91 -14.25 -11.75 8.90
N ARG A 92 -14.46 -12.77 9.75
CA ARG A 92 -13.40 -13.54 10.40
C ARG A 92 -12.26 -14.00 9.47
N PRO A 93 -12.50 -14.51 8.23
CA PRO A 93 -11.40 -14.98 7.39
C PRO A 93 -10.38 -13.89 7.04
N VAL A 94 -10.83 -12.65 6.82
CA VAL A 94 -9.92 -11.53 6.54
C VAL A 94 -9.21 -11.13 7.84
N ARG A 95 -9.95 -11.04 8.96
CA ARG A 95 -9.36 -10.77 10.27
C ARG A 95 -8.25 -11.76 10.62
N ASP A 96 -8.44 -13.05 10.37
CA ASP A 96 -7.49 -14.10 10.70
C ASP A 96 -6.17 -13.97 9.90
N VAL A 97 -6.23 -13.50 8.66
CA VAL A 97 -5.01 -13.19 7.86
C VAL A 97 -4.18 -12.12 8.55
N PHE A 98 -4.82 -11.05 9.00
CA PHE A 98 -4.17 -9.92 9.67
C PHE A 98 -3.70 -10.27 11.09
N ALA A 99 -4.48 -11.04 11.84
CA ALA A 99 -4.09 -11.54 13.16
C ALA A 99 -2.91 -12.53 13.09
N GLY A 100 -2.69 -13.17 11.93
CA GLY A 100 -1.56 -14.05 11.68
C GLY A 100 -0.24 -13.34 11.33
N LEU A 101 -0.23 -12.00 11.21
CA LEU A 101 0.99 -11.22 10.96
C LEU A 101 1.81 -11.13 12.25
N THR A 102 2.78 -12.03 12.42
CA THR A 102 3.53 -12.22 13.69
C THR A 102 4.51 -11.10 14.03
N ASP A 103 4.84 -10.24 13.08
CA ASP A 103 5.76 -9.12 13.22
C ASP A 103 5.08 -7.80 13.61
N LEU A 104 3.74 -7.80 13.72
CA LEU A 104 2.95 -6.64 14.10
C LEU A 104 2.03 -6.99 15.29
N ASP A 105 1.66 -6.01 16.11
CA ASP A 105 0.65 -6.21 17.17
C ASP A 105 -0.76 -6.02 16.57
N PRO A 106 -1.59 -7.07 16.46
CA PRO A 106 -2.92 -6.97 15.88
C PRO A 106 -3.84 -5.97 16.58
N LYS A 107 -3.58 -5.63 17.85
CA LYS A 107 -4.38 -4.62 18.57
C LYS A 107 -4.21 -3.21 18.02
N GLY A 108 -3.14 -2.95 17.27
CA GLY A 108 -2.90 -1.66 16.63
C GLY A 108 -3.85 -1.36 15.47
N PHE A 109 -4.31 -2.40 14.77
CA PHE A 109 -5.04 -2.25 13.50
C PHE A 109 -6.29 -3.13 13.39
N ILE A 110 -6.63 -3.95 14.38
CA ILE A 110 -7.86 -4.78 14.40
C ILE A 110 -8.73 -4.37 15.58
N ARG A 111 -10.00 -4.04 15.29
CA ARG A 111 -11.04 -3.78 16.29
C ARG A 111 -12.23 -4.73 16.10
N ASP A 112 -12.64 -5.41 17.17
CA ASP A 112 -13.88 -6.20 17.20
C ASP A 112 -15.06 -5.26 17.49
N ASP A 113 -16.15 -5.37 16.72
CA ASP A 113 -17.36 -4.56 16.93
C ASP A 113 -18.32 -5.14 17.98
N GLY A 114 -18.04 -6.35 18.49
CA GLY A 114 -18.88 -7.11 19.42
C GLY A 114 -20.07 -7.82 18.77
N GLY A 115 -20.30 -7.60 17.47
CA GLY A 115 -21.37 -8.17 16.65
C GLY A 115 -20.91 -9.34 15.77
N GLY A 116 -19.65 -9.75 15.88
CA GLY A 116 -19.05 -10.81 15.06
C GLY A 116 -18.40 -10.29 13.78
N LYS A 117 -18.25 -8.96 13.65
CA LYS A 117 -17.52 -8.29 12.58
C LYS A 117 -16.26 -7.65 13.14
N TYR A 118 -15.35 -7.32 12.23
CA TYR A 118 -14.07 -6.74 12.57
C TYR A 118 -13.79 -5.53 11.70
N HIS A 119 -13.20 -4.50 12.28
CA HIS A 119 -12.70 -3.36 11.56
C HIS A 119 -11.19 -3.46 11.45
N ILE A 120 -10.68 -3.36 10.23
CA ILE A 120 -9.23 -3.33 9.98
C ILE A 120 -8.84 -1.91 9.59
N ASP A 121 -7.86 -1.36 10.29
CA ASP A 121 -7.19 -0.15 9.85
C ASP A 121 -6.12 -0.53 8.82
N LEU A 122 -6.31 -0.13 7.56
CA LEU A 122 -5.32 -0.39 6.50
C LEU A 122 -4.23 0.69 6.45
N TRP A 123 -4.31 1.72 7.28
CA TRP A 123 -3.34 2.82 7.35
C TRP A 123 -2.19 2.52 8.33
N GLU A 124 -2.40 1.56 9.24
CA GLU A 124 -1.46 1.15 10.31
C GLU A 124 -0.78 -0.21 10.03
#